data_AF-A0A1U7H861-F1
#
_entry.id   AF-A0A1U7H861-F1
#
_cell.length_a   1.000
_cell.length_b   1.000
_cell.length_c   1.000
_cell.angle_alpha   90.00
_cell.angle_beta   90.00
_cell.angle_gamma   90.00
#
_symmetry.space_group_name_H-M   'P 1'
#
loop_
_entity.id
_entity.type
_entity.pdbx_description
1 polymer ?
#
loop_
_entity_poly.entity_id
_entity_poly.type
_entity_poly.pdbx_seq_one_letter_code
_entity_poly.pdbx_strand_id
1 'polypeptide(L)'
;MNPQISQRKLKISLIVSDLSSRGAARWGGAVRPFLLAQALTKLGHKVKMFGVAFDRDASPILNADIPIISIPCNYHAGLVGSAIALSQLLPKIDGDILYAVKLKPTSFGIALLKKLLSRRPLVLDIDDWEMSWFGGDSWQYRPNLKQFTRDLLKSDGFLKHPDNPVYLKWMESLVSHADAITIHTQFIKERFGGTYIPNGKDTTLFFPEKYHPEASRLKYGLDSYKILMFPGAPRPYKGLEDVLIALDKLNREDLRLVIVGGSPYDDYDKQLMEQWGRWIIKLPKSPVQEMPEIVSAAHVIVVPQRNTPAALAQFPLKLTDGMAMAKPVLATRVGDIPEILGDTGYLVDANAPDQIAAQIQWIFEHLDEANERGKRARKRCIERYSIEAMANILSGVIERVAISDRQLRNFPISDR
;
A
#
# COMPACT_ATOMS: atom_id res chain seq x y z
N MET A 1 29.13 -24.18 -13.96
CA MET A 1 29.29 -23.10 -12.96
C MET A 1 28.28 -23.33 -11.85
N ASN A 2 28.75 -23.37 -10.59
CA ASN A 2 28.15 -24.09 -9.46
C ASN A 2 26.68 -23.73 -9.12
N PRO A 3 25.72 -24.68 -9.19
CA PRO A 3 24.32 -24.47 -8.86
C PRO A 3 23.98 -24.90 -7.41
N GLN A 4 24.74 -24.41 -6.42
CA GLN A 4 24.47 -24.72 -5.00
C GLN A 4 25.15 -23.71 -4.04
N ILE A 5 24.82 -22.42 -4.16
CA ILE A 5 24.83 -21.58 -2.96
C ILE A 5 23.54 -21.95 -2.24
N SER A 6 23.62 -22.81 -1.24
CA SER A 6 22.51 -23.05 -0.30
C SER A 6 21.95 -21.70 0.14
N GLN A 7 20.77 -21.30 -0.36
CA GLN A 7 20.10 -20.06 0.08
C GLN A 7 19.92 -20.16 1.59
N ARG A 8 20.73 -19.39 2.31
CA ARG A 8 20.73 -19.39 3.76
C ARG A 8 19.35 -18.96 4.24
N LYS A 9 18.69 -19.80 5.03
CA LYS A 9 17.43 -19.44 5.69
C LYS A 9 17.70 -18.41 6.77
N LEU A 10 17.49 -17.13 6.47
CA LEU A 10 17.64 -16.02 7.40
C LEU A 10 16.39 -15.85 8.26
N LYS A 11 16.57 -15.33 9.48
CA LYS A 11 15.47 -14.77 10.27
C LYS A 11 15.29 -13.30 9.89
N ILE A 12 14.09 -12.88 9.54
CA ILE A 12 13.78 -11.49 9.19
C ILE A 12 12.77 -10.94 10.18
N SER A 13 13.15 -9.85 10.86
CA SER A 13 12.26 -9.08 11.71
C SER A 13 11.64 -7.94 10.91
N LEU A 14 10.38 -8.11 10.51
CA LEU A 14 9.62 -7.06 9.84
C LEU A 14 9.02 -6.12 10.89
N ILE A 15 9.44 -4.86 10.91
CA ILE A 15 9.07 -3.87 11.92
C ILE A 15 8.04 -2.93 11.29
N VAL A 16 6.81 -2.97 11.80
CA VAL A 16 5.62 -2.34 11.23
C VAL A 16 5.14 -1.21 12.14
N SER A 17 4.72 -0.09 11.54
CA SER A 17 4.43 1.14 12.27
C SER A 17 3.19 1.08 13.18
N ASP A 18 2.18 0.29 12.80
CA ASP A 18 0.94 0.10 13.57
C ASP A 18 0.30 -1.25 13.21
N LEU A 19 0.17 -2.13 14.20
CA LEU A 19 -0.42 -3.46 14.09
C LEU A 19 -1.85 -3.53 14.66
N SER A 20 -2.45 -2.40 15.05
CA SER A 20 -3.86 -2.35 15.48
C SER A 20 -4.80 -2.62 14.30
N SER A 21 -6.03 -3.10 14.59
CA SER A 21 -7.07 -3.28 13.56
C SER A 21 -7.37 -1.98 12.80
N ARG A 22 -7.28 -0.83 13.49
CA ARG A 22 -7.38 0.51 12.89
C ARG A 22 -6.19 0.78 11.97
N GLY A 23 -4.94 0.61 12.41
CA GLY A 23 -3.76 0.79 11.58
C GLY A 23 -3.68 -0.16 10.37
N ALA A 24 -4.16 -1.39 10.56
CA ALA A 24 -4.26 -2.41 9.53
C ALA A 24 -5.26 -2.06 8.43
N ALA A 25 -6.44 -1.59 8.85
CA ALA A 25 -7.54 -1.25 7.95
C ALA A 25 -7.43 0.17 7.37
N ARG A 26 -6.75 1.09 8.06
CA ARG A 26 -6.57 2.49 7.65
C ARG A 26 -5.39 2.57 6.68
N TRP A 27 -5.63 3.15 5.51
CA TRP A 27 -4.61 3.38 4.46
C TRP A 27 -3.95 2.13 3.88
N GLY A 28 -4.50 0.93 4.11
CA GLY A 28 -3.83 -0.32 3.74
C GLY A 28 -2.50 -0.53 4.47
N GLY A 29 -2.31 0.07 5.66
CA GLY A 29 -1.04 0.12 6.38
C GLY A 29 -0.43 -1.24 6.73
N ALA A 30 -1.23 -2.31 6.79
CA ALA A 30 -0.73 -3.67 6.96
C ALA A 30 -0.61 -4.48 5.66
N VAL A 31 -1.22 -4.03 4.56
CA VAL A 31 -1.22 -4.78 3.28
C VAL A 31 0.22 -5.00 2.80
N ARG A 32 1.01 -3.94 2.70
CA ARG A 32 2.40 -4.01 2.27
C ARG A 32 3.26 -4.92 3.17
N PRO A 33 3.24 -4.79 4.51
CA PRO A 33 3.92 -5.73 5.41
C PRO A 33 3.54 -7.20 5.17
N PHE A 34 2.26 -7.52 5.00
CA PHE A 34 1.84 -8.92 4.74
C PHE A 34 2.37 -9.43 3.39
N LEU A 35 2.33 -8.62 2.34
CA LEU A 35 2.86 -8.99 1.03
C LEU A 35 4.38 -9.22 1.08
N LEU A 36 5.13 -8.35 1.77
CA LEU A 36 6.56 -8.54 2.02
C LEU A 36 6.82 -9.84 2.78
N ALA A 37 6.07 -10.10 3.85
CA ALA A 37 6.22 -11.32 4.65
C ALA A 37 5.90 -12.59 3.86
N GLN A 38 4.88 -12.57 2.99
CA GLN A 38 4.56 -13.67 2.08
C GLN A 38 5.69 -13.91 1.07
N ALA A 39 6.18 -12.84 0.42
CA ALA A 39 7.28 -12.93 -0.54
C ALA A 39 8.57 -13.49 0.12
N LEU A 40 8.94 -12.99 1.29
CA LEU A 40 10.11 -13.45 2.04
C LEU A 40 9.97 -14.90 2.55
N THR A 41 8.78 -15.30 3.00
CA THR A 41 8.49 -16.69 3.39
C THR A 41 8.59 -17.62 2.18
N LYS A 42 8.12 -17.18 1.00
CA LYS A 42 8.24 -17.92 -0.27
C LYS A 42 9.69 -18.14 -0.69
N LEU A 43 10.59 -17.21 -0.38
CA LEU A 43 12.04 -17.36 -0.52
C LEU A 43 12.68 -18.30 0.53
N GLY A 44 11.89 -18.89 1.42
CA GLY A 44 12.36 -19.84 2.44
C GLY A 44 12.91 -19.19 3.71
N HIS A 45 12.76 -17.87 3.89
CA HIS A 45 13.18 -17.17 5.10
C HIS A 45 12.15 -17.33 6.23
N LYS A 46 12.61 -17.21 7.48
CA LYS A 46 11.74 -17.21 8.66
C LYS A 46 11.37 -15.77 9.00
N VAL A 47 10.12 -15.39 8.76
CA VAL A 47 9.65 -14.01 8.98
C VAL A 47 8.84 -13.93 10.27
N LYS A 48 9.04 -12.86 11.04
CA LYS A 48 8.17 -12.46 12.15
C LYS A 48 7.90 -10.97 12.07
N MET A 49 6.66 -10.56 12.36
CA MET A 49 6.27 -9.15 12.41
C MET A 49 6.31 -8.61 13.84
N PHE A 50 6.79 -7.38 13.99
CA PHE A 50 6.97 -6.68 15.25
C PHE A 50 6.40 -5.27 15.12
N GLY A 51 5.75 -4.76 16.16
CA GLY A 51 5.25 -3.38 16.14
C GLY A 51 4.47 -3.02 17.39
N VAL A 52 3.96 -1.79 17.39
CA VAL A 52 3.03 -1.31 18.42
C VAL A 52 1.60 -1.43 17.91
N ALA A 53 0.65 -1.63 18.83
CA ALA A 53 -0.77 -1.58 18.54
C ALA A 53 -1.39 -0.41 19.30
N PHE A 54 -1.88 0.61 18.56
CA PHE A 54 -2.34 1.87 19.16
C PHE A 54 -3.75 1.86 19.77
N ASP A 55 -4.42 0.71 19.73
CA ASP A 55 -5.78 0.53 20.23
C ASP A 55 -5.76 -0.55 21.32
N ARG A 56 -6.28 -0.23 22.52
CA ARG A 56 -6.25 -1.14 23.68
C ARG A 56 -7.20 -2.33 23.53
N ASP A 57 -8.27 -2.16 22.75
CA ASP A 57 -9.35 -3.16 22.58
C ASP A 57 -9.30 -3.84 21.21
N ALA A 58 -8.31 -3.53 20.37
CA ALA A 58 -8.17 -4.18 19.07
C ALA A 58 -7.45 -5.52 19.23
N SER A 59 -8.13 -6.60 18.84
CA SER A 59 -7.45 -7.86 18.58
C SER A 59 -6.32 -7.63 17.57
N PRO A 60 -5.10 -8.15 17.81
CA PRO A 60 -4.04 -8.09 16.81
C PRO A 60 -4.54 -8.74 15.53
N ILE A 61 -4.06 -8.27 14.37
CA ILE A 61 -4.37 -8.90 13.09
C ILE A 61 -3.91 -10.36 13.19
N LEU A 62 -4.85 -11.30 13.26
CA LEU A 62 -4.50 -12.71 13.28
C LEU A 62 -4.23 -13.14 11.85
N ASN A 63 -3.00 -13.54 11.57
CA ASN A 63 -2.64 -14.27 10.37
C ASN A 63 -2.02 -15.59 10.85
N ALA A 64 -2.64 -16.71 10.47
CA ALA A 64 -2.24 -18.04 10.93
C ALA A 64 -0.80 -18.40 10.50
N ASP A 65 -0.28 -17.77 9.45
CA ASP A 65 0.97 -18.18 8.80
C ASP A 65 2.18 -17.32 9.18
N ILE A 66 1.97 -16.10 9.71
CA ILE A 66 3.07 -15.17 10.03
C ILE A 66 3.00 -14.76 11.50
N PRO A 67 3.97 -15.16 12.34
CA PRO A 67 4.00 -14.78 13.75
C PRO A 67 4.06 -13.26 13.93
N ILE A 68 3.17 -12.71 14.77
CA ILE A 68 3.09 -11.28 15.07
C ILE A 68 3.33 -11.05 16.56
N ILE A 69 4.22 -10.11 16.88
CA ILE A 69 4.49 -9.62 18.23
C ILE A 69 4.11 -8.14 18.28
N SER A 70 2.98 -7.86 18.92
CA SER A 70 2.48 -6.50 19.11
C SER A 70 2.57 -6.06 20.58
N ILE A 71 3.02 -4.83 20.81
CA ILE A 71 3.00 -4.21 22.14
C ILE A 71 1.90 -3.13 22.18
N PRO A 72 0.92 -3.22 23.09
CA PRO A 72 -0.09 -2.17 23.24
C PRO A 72 0.55 -0.83 23.60
N CYS A 73 0.13 0.23 22.93
CA CYS A 73 0.58 1.59 23.20
C CYS A 73 -0.59 2.56 23.03
N ASN A 74 -0.71 3.60 23.86
CA ASN A 74 -1.73 4.62 23.61
C ASN A 74 -1.28 5.49 22.41
N TYR A 75 -2.18 5.82 21.49
CA TYR A 75 -1.84 6.68 20.34
C TYR A 75 -1.26 8.05 20.74
N HIS A 76 -1.68 8.59 21.89
CA HIS A 76 -1.15 9.84 22.46
C HIS A 76 -0.24 9.58 23.67
N ALA A 77 0.54 8.50 23.63
CA ALA A 77 1.44 8.10 24.70
C ALA A 77 2.52 9.16 25.01
N GLY A 78 2.84 10.04 24.06
CA GLY A 78 3.98 10.95 24.16
C GLY A 78 5.31 10.19 24.31
N LEU A 79 6.36 10.89 24.73
CA LEU A 79 7.70 10.32 24.84
C LEU A 79 7.78 9.17 25.87
N VAL A 80 7.14 9.34 27.03
CA VAL A 80 7.20 8.35 28.12
C VAL A 80 6.53 7.05 27.74
N GLY A 81 5.28 7.09 27.25
CA GLY A 81 4.59 5.87 26.86
C GLY A 81 5.21 5.21 25.63
N SER A 82 5.80 5.99 24.72
CA SER A 82 6.59 5.45 23.61
C SER A 82 7.84 4.73 24.11
N ALA A 83 8.55 5.28 25.11
CA ALA A 83 9.73 4.64 25.71
C ALA A 83 9.39 3.33 26.43
N ILE A 84 8.23 3.25 27.10
CA ILE A 84 7.74 2.01 27.74
C ILE A 84 7.43 0.94 26.68
N ALA A 85 6.72 1.28 25.61
CA ALA A 85 6.43 0.32 24.54
C ALA A 85 7.73 -0.17 23.88
N LEU A 86 8.68 0.74 23.68
CA LEU A 86 9.98 0.45 23.09
C LEU A 86 10.84 -0.48 23.97
N SER A 87 10.86 -0.29 25.29
CA SER A 87 11.61 -1.16 26.21
C SER A 87 11.08 -2.59 26.25
N GLN A 88 9.78 -2.78 25.98
CA GLN A 88 9.17 -4.10 25.86
C GLN A 88 9.37 -4.74 24.48
N LEU A 89 9.41 -3.93 23.40
CA LEU A 89 9.51 -4.40 22.03
C LEU A 89 10.96 -4.75 21.62
N LEU A 90 11.94 -3.89 21.92
CA LEU A 90 13.33 -4.05 21.46
C LEU A 90 13.97 -5.40 21.83
N PRO A 91 13.79 -5.95 23.05
CA PRO A 91 14.36 -7.25 23.41
C PRO A 91 13.78 -8.40 22.59
N LYS A 92 12.55 -8.27 22.07
CA LYS A 92 11.86 -9.33 21.31
C LYS A 92 12.31 -9.42 19.86
N ILE A 93 12.83 -8.33 19.29
CA ILE A 93 13.32 -8.28 17.90
C ILE A 93 14.61 -9.10 17.78
N ASP A 94 14.58 -10.20 17.03
CA ASP A 94 15.63 -11.23 16.99
C ASP A 94 16.13 -11.61 15.58
N GLY A 95 15.78 -10.83 14.56
CA GLY A 95 16.13 -11.08 13.16
C GLY A 95 17.62 -10.97 12.86
N ASP A 96 18.06 -11.77 11.88
CA ASP A 96 19.36 -11.60 11.22
C ASP A 96 19.39 -10.33 10.37
N ILE A 97 18.24 -9.98 9.77
CA ILE A 97 17.98 -8.71 9.09
C ILE A 97 16.79 -8.03 9.77
N LEU A 98 16.95 -6.73 10.02
CA LEU A 98 15.87 -5.83 10.41
C LEU A 98 15.24 -5.27 9.14
N TYR A 99 13.92 -5.30 9.02
CA TYR A 99 13.23 -4.77 7.86
C TYR A 99 12.12 -3.84 8.32
N ALA A 100 12.38 -2.53 8.29
CA ALA A 100 11.40 -1.51 8.65
C ALA A 100 10.45 -1.25 7.48
N VAL A 101 9.15 -1.14 7.76
CA VAL A 101 8.15 -0.71 6.77
C VAL A 101 7.60 0.65 7.19
N LYS A 102 7.56 1.60 6.26
CA LYS A 102 7.25 3.02 6.45
C LYS A 102 8.33 3.84 7.12
N LEU A 103 8.38 5.11 6.72
CA LEU A 103 9.33 6.08 7.22
C LEU A 103 8.84 6.75 8.50
N LYS A 104 8.50 5.92 9.50
CA LYS A 104 7.87 6.36 10.75
C LYS A 104 8.75 6.10 11.96
N PRO A 105 8.64 6.91 13.04
CA PRO A 105 9.35 6.66 14.28
C PRO A 105 9.06 5.28 14.88
N THR A 106 7.82 4.79 14.73
CA THR A 106 7.34 3.52 15.28
C THR A 106 7.74 2.29 14.46
N SER A 107 8.36 2.49 13.30
CA SER A 107 8.97 1.42 12.49
C SER A 107 10.45 1.69 12.25
N PHE A 108 10.79 2.60 11.34
CA PHE A 108 12.16 2.93 11.00
C PHE A 108 12.97 3.45 12.20
N GLY A 109 12.38 4.30 13.04
CA GLY A 109 13.04 4.78 14.26
C GLY A 109 13.41 3.65 15.23
N ILE A 110 12.48 2.72 15.48
CA ILE A 110 12.72 1.52 16.29
C ILE A 110 13.81 0.65 15.66
N ALA A 111 13.75 0.47 14.34
CA ALA A 111 14.70 -0.35 13.60
C ALA A 111 16.12 0.22 13.60
N LEU A 112 16.27 1.55 13.48
CA LEU A 112 17.54 2.26 13.62
C LEU A 112 18.15 2.06 15.01
N LEU A 113 17.34 2.24 16.06
CA LEU A 113 17.81 2.00 17.42
C LEU A 113 18.23 0.54 17.62
N LYS A 114 17.45 -0.42 17.11
CA LYS A 114 17.82 -1.83 17.16
C LYS A 114 19.09 -2.12 16.36
N LYS A 115 19.30 -1.49 15.20
CA LYS A 115 20.53 -1.58 14.41
C LYS A 115 21.73 -1.09 15.23
N LEU A 116 21.62 0.07 15.89
CA LEU A 116 22.68 0.60 16.75
C LEU A 116 23.03 -0.37 17.90
N LEU A 117 22.02 -0.95 18.55
CA LEU A 117 22.21 -1.86 19.68
C LEU A 117 22.75 -3.25 19.29
N SER A 118 22.36 -3.76 18.12
CA SER A 118 22.63 -5.17 17.74
C SER A 118 23.58 -5.33 16.56
N ARG A 119 23.94 -4.22 15.90
CA ARG A 119 24.72 -4.18 14.64
C ARG A 119 24.15 -5.08 13.54
N ARG A 120 22.83 -5.31 13.57
CA ARG A 120 22.13 -6.07 12.53
C ARG A 120 21.85 -5.17 11.32
N PRO A 121 21.99 -5.69 10.09
CA PRO A 121 21.68 -4.94 8.90
C PRO A 121 20.19 -4.55 8.86
N LEU A 122 19.91 -3.39 8.29
CA LEU A 122 18.61 -2.74 8.22
C LEU A 122 18.21 -2.46 6.77
N VAL A 123 17.09 -3.03 6.36
CA VAL A 123 16.37 -2.65 5.13
C VAL A 123 15.21 -1.74 5.50
N LEU A 124 15.03 -0.65 4.75
CA LEU A 124 13.90 0.27 4.89
C LEU A 124 12.99 0.16 3.65
N ASP A 125 11.72 -0.21 3.84
CA ASP A 125 10.66 -0.13 2.82
C ASP A 125 9.90 1.18 2.94
N ILE A 126 9.83 1.96 1.85
CA ILE A 126 9.07 3.21 1.76
C ILE A 126 7.92 3.02 0.76
N ASP A 127 6.73 2.78 1.30
CA ASP A 127 5.48 2.47 0.57
C ASP A 127 4.42 3.60 0.67
N ASP A 128 4.80 4.77 1.15
CA ASP A 128 4.03 6.01 1.04
C ASP A 128 5.00 7.17 1.30
N TRP A 129 4.57 8.39 1.00
CA TRP A 129 5.26 9.59 1.45
C TRP A 129 4.39 10.28 2.50
N GLU A 130 4.64 10.01 3.78
CA GLU A 130 3.79 10.44 4.89
C GLU A 130 3.68 11.97 4.98
N MET A 131 4.72 12.71 4.60
CA MET A 131 4.66 14.17 4.58
C MET A 131 3.66 14.72 3.55
N SER A 132 3.31 13.95 2.51
CA SER A 132 2.31 14.37 1.51
C SER A 132 0.95 14.72 2.13
N TRP A 133 0.62 14.10 3.26
CA TRP A 133 -0.61 14.34 4.03
C TRP A 133 -0.60 15.65 4.84
N PHE A 134 0.56 16.26 5.00
CA PHE A 134 0.78 17.46 5.82
C PHE A 134 1.25 18.67 4.99
N GLY A 135 1.15 18.61 3.66
CA GLY A 135 1.61 19.68 2.76
C GLY A 135 3.03 19.48 2.23
N GLY A 136 3.63 18.31 2.48
CA GLY A 136 4.90 17.90 1.90
C GLY A 136 6.07 18.80 2.32
N ASP A 137 6.89 19.18 1.36
CA ASP A 137 8.09 19.99 1.57
C ASP A 137 7.78 21.38 2.14
N SER A 138 6.60 21.92 1.84
CA SER A 138 6.16 23.24 2.30
C SER A 138 5.85 23.29 3.80
N TRP A 139 5.68 22.14 4.46
CA TRP A 139 5.28 22.07 5.85
C TRP A 139 6.36 22.64 6.79
N GLN A 140 5.96 23.45 7.78
CA GLN A 140 6.87 24.02 8.77
C GLN A 140 6.26 24.00 10.16
N TYR A 141 7.11 23.81 11.18
CA TYR A 141 6.74 23.94 12.58
C TYR A 141 7.58 25.04 13.24
N ARG A 142 6.93 26.14 13.60
CA ARG A 142 7.53 27.32 14.23
C ARG A 142 6.69 27.77 15.42
N PRO A 143 6.60 26.97 16.50
CA PRO A 143 5.82 27.34 17.67
C PRO A 143 6.50 28.47 18.45
N ASN A 144 5.71 29.32 19.11
CA ASN A 144 6.21 30.11 20.22
C ASN A 144 6.32 29.25 21.49
N LEU A 145 6.99 29.75 22.53
CA LEU A 145 7.24 28.97 23.76
C LEU A 145 5.95 28.44 24.42
N LYS A 146 4.87 29.24 24.41
CA LYS A 146 3.56 28.84 24.98
C LYS A 146 2.89 27.75 24.15
N GLN A 147 2.99 27.82 22.83
CA GLN A 147 2.48 26.79 21.93
C GLN A 147 3.27 25.50 22.08
N PHE A 148 4.60 25.59 22.14
CA PHE A 148 5.48 24.43 22.31
C PHE A 148 5.21 23.69 23.62
N THR A 149 5.09 24.40 24.74
CA THR A 149 4.75 23.77 26.03
C THR A 149 3.36 23.13 26.01
N ARG A 150 2.38 23.76 25.37
CA ARG A 150 1.05 23.19 25.16
C ARG A 150 1.10 21.89 24.34
N ASP A 151 1.84 21.91 23.24
CA ASP A 151 1.99 20.78 22.33
C ASP A 151 2.68 19.57 22.98
N LEU A 152 3.56 19.83 23.95
CA LEU A 152 4.28 18.81 24.69
C LEU A 152 3.47 18.25 25.88
N LEU A 153 2.81 19.11 26.65
CA LEU A 153 2.25 18.74 27.96
C LEU A 153 0.79 18.32 27.91
N LYS A 154 -0.05 18.92 27.05
CA LYS A 154 -1.48 18.55 26.98
C LYS A 154 -1.70 17.13 26.52
N SER A 155 -2.75 16.46 26.99
CA SER A 155 -3.09 15.07 26.63
C SER A 155 -3.29 14.88 25.12
N ASP A 156 -3.83 15.88 24.45
CA ASP A 156 -4.04 15.98 23.00
C ASP A 156 -2.97 16.86 22.29
N GLY A 157 -1.86 17.13 22.98
CA GLY A 157 -0.81 18.01 22.46
C GLY A 157 -0.24 17.51 21.14
N PHE A 158 0.04 18.43 20.21
CA PHE A 158 0.49 18.13 18.84
C PHE A 158 1.69 17.18 18.81
N LEU A 159 2.68 17.37 19.70
CA LEU A 159 3.90 16.58 19.76
C LEU A 159 3.71 15.20 20.43
N LYS A 160 2.54 14.90 20.99
CA LYS A 160 2.23 13.57 21.56
C LYS A 160 1.85 12.53 20.50
N HIS A 161 1.60 12.97 19.27
CA HIS A 161 1.30 12.08 18.15
C HIS A 161 2.58 11.41 17.62
N PRO A 162 2.62 10.07 17.50
CA PRO A 162 3.79 9.35 17.00
C PRO A 162 4.08 9.64 15.52
N ASP A 163 3.03 9.91 14.74
CA ASP A 163 3.10 10.24 13.31
C ASP A 163 3.15 11.77 13.08
N ASN A 164 3.64 12.55 14.06
CA ASN A 164 3.76 13.98 13.92
C ASN A 164 4.73 14.36 12.78
N PRO A 165 4.43 15.38 11.94
CA PRO A 165 5.29 15.74 10.81
C PRO A 165 6.70 16.22 11.21
N VAL A 166 6.89 16.72 12.44
CA VAL A 166 8.25 16.96 13.00
C VAL A 166 9.07 15.68 12.96
N TYR A 167 8.50 14.59 13.47
CA TYR A 167 9.19 13.31 13.58
C TYR A 167 9.32 12.63 12.22
N LEU A 168 8.34 12.77 11.33
CA LEU A 168 8.43 12.27 9.95
C LEU A 168 9.58 12.94 9.19
N LYS A 169 9.74 14.26 9.31
CA LYS A 169 10.91 14.97 8.73
C LYS A 169 12.24 14.49 9.30
N TRP A 170 12.30 14.21 10.60
CA TRP A 170 13.50 13.62 11.19
C TRP A 170 13.78 12.21 10.66
N MET A 171 12.74 11.40 10.42
CA MET A 171 12.94 10.09 9.80
C MET A 171 13.44 10.22 8.36
N GLU A 172 12.93 11.17 7.58
CA GLU A 172 13.45 11.48 6.23
C GLU A 172 14.95 11.80 6.23
N SER A 173 15.43 12.62 7.18
CA SER A 173 16.86 12.95 7.23
C SER A 173 17.76 11.79 7.67
N LEU A 174 17.18 10.68 8.15
CA LEU A 174 17.90 9.50 8.62
C LEU A 174 17.89 8.34 7.61
N VAL A 175 17.21 8.48 6.47
CA VAL A 175 17.08 7.42 5.44
C VAL A 175 18.42 6.82 5.03
N SER A 176 19.48 7.63 4.93
CA SER A 176 20.84 7.19 4.56
C SER A 176 21.49 6.22 5.55
N HIS A 177 20.91 6.01 6.73
CA HIS A 177 21.40 5.07 7.74
C HIS A 177 20.87 3.64 7.53
N ALA A 178 19.95 3.41 6.58
CA ALA A 178 19.57 2.08 6.15
C ALA A 178 20.67 1.45 5.27
N ASP A 179 20.91 0.14 5.39
CA ASP A 179 21.89 -0.58 4.54
C ASP A 179 21.33 -0.87 3.14
N ALA A 180 20.01 -0.93 3.03
CA ALA A 180 19.31 -0.96 1.75
C ALA A 180 17.93 -0.29 1.88
N ILE A 181 17.46 0.26 0.77
CA ILE A 181 16.16 0.89 0.66
C ILE A 181 15.36 0.16 -0.42
N THR A 182 14.14 -0.26 -0.09
CA THR A 182 13.12 -0.70 -1.03
C THR A 182 12.01 0.33 -1.10
N ILE A 183 11.48 0.56 -2.30
CA ILE A 183 10.47 1.60 -2.54
C ILE A 183 9.39 1.03 -3.46
N HIS A 184 8.20 1.65 -3.48
CA HIS A 184 7.06 1.14 -4.25
C HIS A 184 6.60 1.99 -5.44
N THR A 185 7.08 3.22 -5.60
CA THR A 185 6.74 4.11 -6.73
C THR A 185 7.94 4.86 -7.28
N GLN A 186 7.95 5.22 -8.57
CA GLN A 186 9.04 6.00 -9.16
C GLN A 186 9.22 7.36 -8.46
N PHE A 187 8.11 8.00 -8.07
CA PHE A 187 8.12 9.24 -7.29
C PHE A 187 8.95 9.13 -6.00
N ILE A 188 8.77 8.05 -5.24
CA ILE A 188 9.54 7.81 -4.01
C ILE A 188 11.00 7.46 -4.34
N LYS A 189 11.24 6.74 -5.44
CA LYS A 189 12.59 6.41 -5.90
C LYS A 189 13.41 7.66 -6.24
N GLU A 190 12.81 8.61 -6.94
CA GLU A 190 13.47 9.88 -7.27
C GLU A 190 13.84 10.67 -6.01
N ARG A 191 13.02 10.55 -4.95
CA ARG A 191 13.21 11.26 -3.69
C ARG A 191 14.25 10.63 -2.76
N PHE A 192 14.22 9.31 -2.59
CA PHE A 192 15.01 8.61 -1.58
C PHE A 192 16.01 7.59 -2.16
N GLY A 193 15.99 7.36 -3.47
CA GLY A 193 16.73 6.29 -4.11
C GLY A 193 16.16 4.91 -3.78
N GLY A 194 17.00 3.87 -3.92
CA GLY A 194 16.65 2.49 -3.56
C GLY A 194 16.17 1.62 -4.71
N THR A 195 15.79 0.38 -4.35
CA THR A 195 15.32 -0.65 -5.30
C THR A 195 13.80 -0.60 -5.40
N TYR A 196 13.28 -0.44 -6.62
CA TYR A 196 11.84 -0.52 -6.87
C TYR A 196 11.34 -1.96 -6.66
N ILE A 197 10.39 -2.12 -5.73
CA ILE A 197 9.71 -3.37 -5.41
C ILE A 197 8.19 -3.11 -5.52
N PRO A 198 7.53 -3.52 -6.62
CA PRO A 198 6.10 -3.31 -6.78
C PRO A 198 5.31 -4.03 -5.69
N ASN A 199 4.02 -3.70 -5.53
CA ASN A 199 3.15 -4.52 -4.71
C ASN A 199 2.85 -5.84 -5.42
N GLY A 200 3.23 -6.94 -4.76
CA GLY A 200 2.96 -8.29 -5.23
C GLY A 200 1.47 -8.61 -5.10
N LYS A 201 0.84 -8.88 -6.24
CA LYS A 201 -0.55 -9.30 -6.33
C LYS A 201 -0.65 -10.81 -6.15
N ASP A 202 -1.53 -11.27 -5.26
CA ASP A 202 -1.86 -12.69 -5.16
C ASP A 202 -2.69 -13.11 -6.38
N THR A 203 -1.99 -13.62 -7.39
CA THR A 203 -2.58 -14.07 -8.66
C THR A 203 -3.20 -15.46 -8.57
N THR A 204 -3.04 -16.16 -7.43
CA THR A 204 -3.66 -17.46 -7.16
C THR A 204 -5.03 -17.31 -6.50
N LEU A 205 -5.18 -16.27 -5.67
CA LEU A 205 -6.44 -15.81 -5.12
C LEU A 205 -7.25 -15.06 -6.19
N PHE A 206 -6.64 -14.08 -6.86
CA PHE A 206 -7.27 -13.35 -7.98
C PHE A 206 -7.02 -14.13 -9.28
N PHE A 207 -7.82 -15.18 -9.46
CA PHE A 207 -7.72 -16.12 -10.57
C PHE A 207 -9.06 -16.19 -11.32
N PRO A 208 -9.18 -15.55 -12.51
CA PRO A 208 -10.47 -15.30 -13.14
C PRO A 208 -11.24 -16.57 -13.51
N GLU A 209 -10.56 -17.67 -13.81
CA GLU A 209 -11.15 -18.95 -14.21
C GLU A 209 -11.96 -19.62 -13.09
N LYS A 210 -11.81 -19.17 -11.83
CA LYS A 210 -12.63 -19.63 -10.69
C LYS A 210 -14.02 -18.98 -10.64
N TYR A 211 -14.28 -17.96 -11.46
CA TYR A 211 -15.47 -17.11 -11.34
C TYR A 211 -16.21 -16.97 -12.68
N HIS A 212 -17.53 -16.89 -12.61
CA HIS A 212 -18.39 -16.63 -13.75
C HIS A 212 -18.94 -15.20 -13.65
N PRO A 213 -18.51 -14.25 -14.51
CA PRO A 213 -18.90 -12.84 -14.40
C PRO A 213 -20.41 -12.59 -14.33
N GLU A 214 -21.21 -13.36 -15.08
CA GLU A 214 -22.68 -13.26 -15.07
C GLU A 214 -23.28 -13.69 -13.73
N ALA A 215 -22.83 -14.82 -13.18
CA ALA A 215 -23.28 -15.29 -11.87
C ALA A 215 -22.89 -14.31 -10.76
N SER A 216 -21.69 -13.74 -10.83
CA SER A 216 -21.26 -12.71 -9.88
C SER A 216 -22.10 -11.44 -10.01
N ARG A 217 -22.42 -11.00 -11.24
CA ARG A 217 -23.35 -9.86 -11.43
C ARG A 217 -24.72 -10.13 -10.82
N LEU A 218 -25.31 -11.30 -11.08
CA LEU A 218 -26.60 -11.68 -10.51
C LEU A 218 -26.56 -11.71 -8.96
N LYS A 219 -25.52 -12.31 -8.38
CA LYS A 219 -25.33 -12.39 -6.92
C LYS A 219 -25.33 -11.03 -6.23
N TYR A 220 -24.75 -10.02 -6.89
CA TYR A 220 -24.63 -8.66 -6.34
C TYR A 220 -25.69 -7.69 -6.87
N GLY A 221 -26.70 -8.16 -7.62
CA GLY A 221 -27.77 -7.32 -8.18
C GLY A 221 -27.27 -6.32 -9.25
N LEU A 222 -26.29 -6.72 -10.05
CA LEU A 222 -25.59 -5.92 -11.04
C LEU A 222 -25.85 -6.35 -12.49
N ASP A 223 -26.67 -7.39 -12.70
CA ASP A 223 -26.90 -8.05 -14.00
C ASP A 223 -27.66 -7.18 -15.01
N SER A 224 -28.44 -6.20 -14.54
CA SER A 224 -29.16 -5.26 -15.39
C SER A 224 -28.30 -4.10 -15.94
N TYR A 225 -27.01 -4.05 -15.61
CA TYR A 225 -26.16 -2.88 -15.88
C TYR A 225 -24.80 -3.22 -16.50
N LYS A 226 -24.31 -2.24 -17.24
CA LYS A 226 -22.92 -2.11 -17.68
C LYS A 226 -22.10 -1.49 -16.54
N ILE A 227 -21.29 -2.35 -15.93
CA ILE A 227 -20.57 -2.07 -14.67
C ILE A 227 -19.17 -1.51 -14.91
N LEU A 228 -18.99 -0.25 -14.51
CA LEU A 228 -17.68 0.30 -14.17
C LEU A 228 -17.46 0.08 -12.67
N MET A 229 -16.31 -0.45 -12.28
CA MET A 229 -16.07 -0.77 -10.86
C MET A 229 -14.81 -0.09 -10.32
N PHE A 230 -14.96 0.48 -9.13
CA PHE A 230 -13.87 0.95 -8.29
C PHE A 230 -13.78 0.07 -7.03
N PRO A 231 -12.84 -0.89 -6.95
CA PRO A 231 -12.70 -1.78 -5.80
C PRO A 231 -11.96 -1.09 -4.64
N GLY A 232 -12.66 -0.19 -3.94
CA GLY A 232 -12.17 0.39 -2.69
C GLY A 232 -12.91 1.63 -2.24
N ALA A 233 -12.42 2.19 -1.14
CA ALA A 233 -13.00 3.39 -0.54
C ALA A 233 -12.72 4.65 -1.40
N PRO A 234 -13.75 5.43 -1.75
CA PRO A 234 -13.60 6.74 -2.39
C PRO A 234 -12.75 7.68 -1.55
N ARG A 235 -11.94 8.52 -2.21
CA ARG A 235 -11.26 9.66 -1.59
C ARG A 235 -11.16 10.78 -2.62
N PRO A 236 -11.04 12.05 -2.21
CA PRO A 236 -10.89 13.17 -3.13
C PRO A 236 -9.76 12.96 -4.16
N TYR A 237 -8.60 12.47 -3.73
CA TYR A 237 -7.48 12.24 -4.65
C TYR A 237 -7.65 11.01 -5.58
N LYS A 238 -8.68 10.18 -5.38
CA LYS A 238 -8.99 9.03 -6.24
C LYS A 238 -9.85 9.40 -7.46
N GLY A 239 -10.40 10.62 -7.50
CA GLY A 239 -10.97 11.26 -8.69
C GLY A 239 -12.24 10.63 -9.26
N LEU A 240 -13.06 9.99 -8.42
CA LEU A 240 -14.31 9.37 -8.88
C LEU A 240 -15.30 10.38 -9.46
N GLU A 241 -15.20 11.66 -9.07
CA GLU A 241 -16.01 12.74 -9.61
C GLU A 241 -15.87 12.83 -11.13
N ASP A 242 -14.68 12.62 -11.69
CA ASP A 242 -14.48 12.72 -13.14
C ASP A 242 -15.21 11.58 -13.89
N VAL A 243 -15.32 10.40 -13.26
CA VAL A 243 -16.15 9.29 -13.79
C VAL A 243 -17.63 9.62 -13.68
N LEU A 244 -18.07 10.22 -12.57
CA LEU A 244 -19.47 10.59 -12.38
C LEU A 244 -19.92 11.71 -13.32
N ILE A 245 -19.06 12.71 -13.57
CA ILE A 245 -19.27 13.75 -14.58
C ILE A 245 -19.33 13.11 -15.97
N ALA A 246 -18.47 12.12 -16.28
CA ALA A 246 -18.54 11.39 -17.54
C ALA A 246 -19.87 10.63 -17.70
N LEU A 247 -20.37 10.00 -16.63
CA LEU A 247 -21.67 9.32 -16.63
C LEU A 247 -22.84 10.29 -16.80
N ASP A 248 -22.80 11.48 -16.17
CA ASP A 248 -23.78 12.55 -16.40
C ASP A 248 -23.82 12.98 -17.87
N LYS A 249 -22.65 13.12 -18.51
CA LYS A 249 -22.54 13.51 -19.92
C LYS A 249 -23.08 12.43 -20.85
N LEU A 250 -22.77 11.17 -20.59
CA LEU A 250 -23.28 10.04 -21.37
C LEU A 250 -24.79 9.84 -21.16
N ASN A 251 -25.29 10.14 -19.96
CA ASN A 251 -26.70 10.06 -19.55
C ASN A 251 -27.40 8.76 -19.99
N ARG A 252 -26.72 7.62 -19.78
CA ARG A 252 -27.18 6.29 -20.16
C ARG A 252 -27.64 5.49 -18.96
N GLU A 253 -28.92 5.13 -18.92
CA GLU A 253 -29.53 4.41 -17.80
C GLU A 253 -28.97 3.00 -17.57
N ASP A 254 -28.32 2.40 -18.57
CA ASP A 254 -27.69 1.09 -18.44
C ASP A 254 -26.29 1.13 -17.81
N LEU A 255 -25.69 2.30 -17.59
CA LEU A 255 -24.35 2.43 -16.97
C LEU A 255 -24.44 2.66 -15.46
N ARG A 256 -23.59 1.98 -14.68
CA ARG A 256 -23.44 2.23 -13.24
C ARG A 256 -21.97 2.19 -12.82
N LEU A 257 -21.59 3.10 -11.93
CA LEU A 257 -20.35 3.04 -11.16
C LEU A 257 -20.60 2.24 -9.88
N VAL A 258 -20.00 1.07 -9.78
CA VAL A 258 -19.98 0.25 -8.57
C VAL A 258 -18.79 0.62 -7.71
N ILE A 259 -19.04 1.08 -6.50
CA ILE A 259 -18.02 1.38 -5.48
C ILE A 259 -18.06 0.27 -4.44
N VAL A 260 -16.94 -0.43 -4.25
CA VAL A 260 -16.84 -1.52 -3.26
C VAL A 260 -16.19 -1.01 -1.99
N GLY A 261 -16.98 -0.92 -0.91
CA GLY A 261 -16.55 -0.41 0.38
C GLY A 261 -16.95 1.03 0.63
N GLY A 262 -16.18 1.72 1.46
CA GLY A 262 -16.46 3.09 1.86
C GLY A 262 -15.61 3.57 3.01
N SER A 263 -15.62 4.87 3.28
CA SER A 263 -14.91 5.45 4.42
C SER A 263 -15.77 5.41 5.69
N PRO A 264 -15.29 4.82 6.80
CA PRO A 264 -15.88 5.06 8.12
C PRO A 264 -15.32 6.34 8.78
N TYR A 265 -14.43 7.07 8.10
CA TYR A 265 -13.62 8.14 8.71
C TYR A 265 -13.93 9.54 8.18
N ASP A 266 -14.70 9.62 7.10
CA ASP A 266 -15.12 10.86 6.44
C ASP A 266 -16.50 10.66 5.82
N ASP A 267 -17.13 11.77 5.41
CA ASP A 267 -18.44 11.83 4.79
C ASP A 267 -18.38 11.88 3.26
N TYR A 268 -17.20 11.64 2.66
CA TYR A 268 -16.98 11.87 1.25
C TYR A 268 -17.85 10.96 0.36
N ASP A 269 -18.03 9.70 0.74
CA ASP A 269 -18.96 8.79 0.05
C ASP A 269 -20.39 9.35 0.03
N LYS A 270 -20.81 9.99 1.13
CA LYS A 270 -22.15 10.56 1.26
C LYS A 270 -22.30 11.76 0.31
N GLN A 271 -21.29 12.62 0.23
CA GLN A 271 -21.26 13.74 -0.71
C GLN A 271 -21.39 13.27 -2.17
N LEU A 272 -20.67 12.21 -2.55
CA LEU A 272 -20.80 11.63 -3.89
C LEU A 272 -22.21 11.09 -4.15
N MET A 273 -22.83 10.41 -3.17
CA MET A 273 -24.19 9.88 -3.30
C MET A 273 -25.25 10.99 -3.36
N GLU A 274 -25.09 12.07 -2.60
CA GLU A 274 -26.01 13.22 -2.63
C GLU A 274 -26.03 13.90 -4.00
N GLN A 275 -24.87 14.01 -4.65
CA GLN A 275 -24.74 14.69 -5.94
C GLN A 275 -25.00 13.76 -7.15
N TRP A 276 -24.54 12.50 -7.09
CA TRP A 276 -24.56 11.58 -8.24
C TRP A 276 -25.14 10.20 -7.92
N GLY A 277 -25.95 10.08 -6.86
CA GLY A 277 -26.48 8.79 -6.41
C GLY A 277 -27.20 7.98 -7.50
N ARG A 278 -27.77 8.64 -8.52
CA ARG A 278 -28.39 7.96 -9.67
C ARG A 278 -27.44 7.03 -10.43
N TRP A 279 -26.14 7.32 -10.43
CA TRP A 279 -25.12 6.56 -11.15
C TRP A 279 -24.38 5.54 -10.29
N ILE A 280 -24.54 5.59 -8.97
CA ILE A 280 -23.69 4.86 -8.04
C ILE A 280 -24.46 3.68 -7.46
N ILE A 281 -23.83 2.51 -7.50
CA ILE A 281 -24.20 1.35 -6.68
C ILE A 281 -23.08 1.14 -5.66
N LYS A 282 -23.42 1.22 -4.37
CA LYS A 282 -22.45 1.00 -3.29
C LYS A 282 -22.57 -0.43 -2.75
N LEU A 283 -21.50 -1.20 -2.88
CA LEU A 283 -21.35 -2.49 -2.21
C LEU A 283 -20.64 -2.31 -0.86
N PRO A 284 -20.92 -3.16 0.14
CA PRO A 284 -20.27 -3.08 1.44
C PRO A 284 -18.76 -3.37 1.35
N LYS A 285 -18.05 -3.07 2.43
CA LYS A 285 -16.65 -3.52 2.58
C LYS A 285 -16.66 -5.04 2.73
N SER A 286 -15.94 -5.73 1.83
CA SER A 286 -15.81 -7.19 1.85
C SER A 286 -14.41 -7.67 2.27
N PRO A 287 -14.29 -8.87 2.83
CA PRO A 287 -13.03 -9.56 3.03
C PRO A 287 -12.26 -9.74 1.71
N VAL A 288 -10.93 -9.78 1.79
CA VAL A 288 -10.05 -9.92 0.60
C VAL A 288 -10.34 -11.21 -0.18
N GLN A 289 -10.82 -12.26 0.47
CA GLN A 289 -11.17 -13.54 -0.14
C GLN A 289 -12.38 -13.47 -1.06
N GLU A 290 -13.30 -12.52 -0.82
CA GLU A 290 -14.50 -12.30 -1.65
C GLU A 290 -14.24 -11.32 -2.80
N MET A 291 -13.22 -10.48 -2.66
CA MET A 291 -12.91 -9.45 -3.65
C MET A 291 -12.72 -9.97 -5.09
N PRO A 292 -12.09 -11.14 -5.35
CA PRO A 292 -12.00 -11.67 -6.72
C PRO A 292 -13.39 -11.90 -7.36
N GLU A 293 -14.36 -12.43 -6.62
CA GLU A 293 -15.72 -12.65 -7.14
C GLU A 293 -16.41 -11.32 -7.45
N ILE A 294 -16.30 -10.34 -6.55
CA ILE A 294 -16.84 -8.99 -6.75
C ILE A 294 -16.21 -8.34 -7.99
N VAL A 295 -14.87 -8.33 -8.06
CA VAL A 295 -14.13 -7.76 -9.21
C VAL A 295 -14.48 -8.50 -10.50
N SER A 296 -14.79 -9.81 -10.45
CA SER A 296 -15.23 -10.56 -11.62
C SER A 296 -16.57 -10.08 -12.20
N ALA A 297 -17.43 -9.44 -11.40
CA ALA A 297 -18.69 -8.86 -11.87
C ALA A 297 -18.48 -7.61 -12.75
N ALA A 298 -17.34 -6.94 -12.63
CA ALA A 298 -17.04 -5.73 -13.41
C ALA A 298 -16.92 -6.02 -14.91
N HIS A 299 -17.39 -5.08 -15.72
CA HIS A 299 -17.03 -5.02 -17.14
C HIS A 299 -15.74 -4.23 -17.32
N VAL A 300 -15.55 -3.15 -16.56
CA VAL A 300 -14.36 -2.30 -16.61
C VAL A 300 -13.94 -1.92 -15.19
N ILE A 301 -12.65 -1.97 -14.89
CA ILE A 301 -12.10 -1.37 -13.67
C ILE A 301 -11.69 0.06 -13.96
N VAL A 302 -12.14 0.99 -13.11
CA VAL A 302 -11.79 2.41 -13.22
C VAL A 302 -10.81 2.83 -12.13
N VAL A 303 -9.74 3.54 -12.52
CA VAL A 303 -8.75 4.13 -11.60
C VAL A 303 -8.47 5.59 -12.01
N PRO A 304 -9.42 6.51 -11.78
CA PRO A 304 -9.37 7.89 -12.28
C PRO A 304 -8.57 8.83 -11.36
N GLN A 305 -7.40 8.39 -10.90
CA GLN A 305 -6.64 9.07 -9.85
C GLN A 305 -6.25 10.50 -10.25
N ARG A 306 -6.37 11.45 -9.31
CA ARG A 306 -5.95 12.86 -9.51
C ARG A 306 -4.43 12.99 -9.39
N ASN A 307 -3.85 14.00 -10.04
CA ASN A 307 -2.42 14.28 -9.96
C ASN A 307 -2.08 15.06 -8.67
N THR A 308 -1.99 14.38 -7.55
CA THR A 308 -1.62 14.97 -6.24
C THR A 308 -0.39 14.27 -5.65
N PRO A 309 0.36 14.90 -4.73
CA PRO A 309 1.51 14.25 -4.08
C PRO A 309 1.16 12.91 -3.41
N ALA A 310 0.02 12.83 -2.72
CA ALA A 310 -0.44 11.59 -2.09
C ALA A 310 -0.75 10.49 -3.14
N ALA A 311 -1.26 10.87 -4.31
CA ALA A 311 -1.48 9.95 -5.41
C ALA A 311 -0.17 9.45 -6.04
N LEU A 312 0.80 10.34 -6.27
CA LEU A 312 2.11 9.99 -6.83
C LEU A 312 2.94 9.11 -5.88
N ALA A 313 2.77 9.31 -4.58
CA ALA A 313 3.44 8.55 -3.55
C ALA A 313 2.78 7.19 -3.26
N GLN A 314 1.72 6.78 -3.97
CA GLN A 314 1.00 5.54 -3.69
C GLN A 314 0.92 4.58 -4.88
N PHE A 315 1.23 3.30 -4.64
CA PHE A 315 0.99 2.26 -5.62
C PHE A 315 -0.52 1.98 -5.80
N PRO A 316 -1.06 2.01 -7.03
CA PRO A 316 -2.49 1.93 -7.30
C PRO A 316 -3.03 0.49 -7.21
N LEU A 317 -3.24 -0.05 -6.01
CA LEU A 317 -3.66 -1.46 -5.82
C LEU A 317 -4.92 -1.88 -6.60
N LYS A 318 -5.91 -0.99 -6.78
CA LYS A 318 -7.13 -1.28 -7.57
C LYS A 318 -6.81 -1.66 -9.01
N LEU A 319 -5.71 -1.11 -9.54
CA LEU A 319 -5.22 -1.39 -10.87
C LEU A 319 -4.85 -2.87 -11.01
N THR A 320 -4.07 -3.39 -10.06
CA THR A 320 -3.62 -4.79 -10.08
C THR A 320 -4.73 -5.77 -9.70
N ASP A 321 -5.78 -5.34 -8.98
CA ASP A 321 -7.02 -6.12 -8.83
C ASP A 321 -7.67 -6.40 -10.19
N GLY A 322 -7.84 -5.36 -11.02
CA GLY A 322 -8.41 -5.48 -12.36
C GLY A 322 -7.55 -6.27 -13.31
N MET A 323 -6.24 -5.98 -13.34
CA MET A 323 -5.29 -6.73 -14.16
C MET A 323 -5.31 -8.22 -13.78
N ALA A 324 -5.26 -8.56 -12.48
CA ALA A 324 -5.26 -9.96 -12.04
C ALA A 324 -6.56 -10.70 -12.33
N MET A 325 -7.69 -10.00 -12.51
CA MET A 325 -8.97 -10.61 -12.89
C MET A 325 -9.25 -10.51 -14.39
N ALA A 326 -8.24 -10.21 -15.20
CA ALA A 326 -8.32 -10.07 -16.66
C ALA A 326 -9.39 -9.06 -17.11
N LYS A 327 -9.59 -7.99 -16.34
CA LYS A 327 -10.56 -6.94 -16.67
C LYS A 327 -9.92 -5.83 -17.50
N PRO A 328 -10.66 -5.25 -18.47
CA PRO A 328 -10.30 -3.96 -19.05
C PRO A 328 -10.09 -2.93 -17.94
N VAL A 329 -9.06 -2.09 -18.07
CA VAL A 329 -8.72 -1.07 -17.07
C VAL A 329 -8.70 0.31 -17.74
N LEU A 330 -9.58 1.19 -17.27
CA LEU A 330 -9.62 2.61 -17.63
C LEU A 330 -9.01 3.43 -16.49
N ALA A 331 -7.90 4.12 -16.74
CA ALA A 331 -7.16 4.82 -15.70
C ALA A 331 -6.52 6.12 -16.20
N THR A 332 -6.15 6.99 -15.27
CA THR A 332 -5.46 8.25 -15.59
C THR A 332 -3.95 8.04 -15.78
N ARG A 333 -3.31 8.93 -16.54
CA ARG A 333 -1.85 9.02 -16.71
C ARG A 333 -1.18 9.67 -15.49
N VAL A 334 -1.36 9.10 -14.30
CA VAL A 334 -0.83 9.64 -13.04
C VAL A 334 0.13 8.66 -12.37
N GLY A 335 1.28 9.18 -11.94
CA GLY A 335 2.31 8.39 -11.27
C GLY A 335 2.73 7.19 -12.11
N ASP A 336 2.84 6.03 -11.47
CA ASP A 336 3.30 4.80 -12.11
C ASP A 336 2.23 4.11 -12.99
N ILE A 337 0.99 4.61 -13.04
CA ILE A 337 -0.11 3.94 -13.78
C ILE A 337 0.25 3.65 -15.25
N PRO A 338 0.82 4.59 -16.04
CA PRO A 338 1.22 4.32 -17.43
C PRO A 338 2.27 3.21 -17.54
N GLU A 339 3.25 3.17 -16.64
CA GLU A 339 4.28 2.12 -16.64
C GLU A 339 3.67 0.76 -16.26
N ILE A 340 2.78 0.74 -15.26
CA ILE A 340 2.14 -0.49 -14.80
C ILE A 340 1.25 -1.10 -15.88
N LEU A 341 0.45 -0.29 -16.58
CA LEU A 341 -0.42 -0.79 -17.64
C LEU A 341 0.31 -1.02 -18.96
N GLY A 342 1.34 -0.24 -19.30
CA GLY A 342 1.94 -0.28 -20.64
C GLY A 342 0.88 -0.08 -21.72
N ASP A 343 0.83 -0.99 -22.70
CA ASP A 343 -0.15 -1.00 -23.79
C ASP A 343 -1.49 -1.67 -23.42
N THR A 344 -1.62 -2.23 -22.21
CA THR A 344 -2.79 -3.02 -21.81
C THR A 344 -3.87 -2.20 -21.10
N GLY A 345 -3.72 -0.88 -21.01
CA GLY A 345 -4.68 0.03 -20.37
C GLY A 345 -5.35 0.99 -21.33
N TYR A 346 -6.53 1.49 -20.94
CA TYR A 346 -7.14 2.69 -21.53
C TYR A 346 -6.73 3.88 -20.68
N LEU A 347 -5.84 4.71 -21.22
CA LEU A 347 -5.20 5.80 -20.48
C LEU A 347 -5.75 7.16 -20.92
N VAL A 348 -6.25 7.92 -19.97
CA VAL A 348 -6.74 9.30 -20.13
C VAL A 348 -5.92 10.26 -19.29
N ASP A 349 -6.02 11.56 -19.56
CA ASP A 349 -5.41 12.58 -18.71
C ASP A 349 -6.16 12.71 -17.37
N ALA A 350 -5.47 13.19 -16.34
CA ALA A 350 -6.13 13.54 -15.08
C ALA A 350 -7.09 14.73 -15.28
N ASN A 351 -8.18 14.78 -14.52
CA ASN A 351 -9.16 15.88 -14.60
C ASN A 351 -9.82 16.01 -15.99
N ALA A 352 -9.92 14.92 -16.74
CA ALA A 352 -10.44 14.90 -18.11
C ALA A 352 -11.71 14.02 -18.24
N PRO A 353 -12.85 14.43 -17.66
CA PRO A 353 -14.10 13.66 -17.73
C PRO A 353 -14.57 13.41 -19.17
N ASP A 354 -14.26 14.29 -20.12
CA ASP A 354 -14.59 14.09 -21.55
C ASP A 354 -13.83 12.91 -22.17
N GLN A 355 -12.54 12.77 -21.84
CA GLN A 355 -11.77 11.62 -22.29
C GLN A 355 -12.27 10.33 -21.63
N ILE A 356 -12.66 10.38 -20.35
CA ILE A 356 -13.28 9.26 -19.66
C ILE A 356 -14.57 8.85 -20.36
N ALA A 357 -15.48 9.78 -20.66
CA ALA A 357 -16.73 9.50 -21.35
C ALA A 357 -16.51 8.82 -22.71
N ALA A 358 -15.58 9.35 -23.51
CA ALA A 358 -15.21 8.78 -24.80
C ALA A 358 -14.66 7.34 -24.66
N GLN A 359 -13.81 7.08 -23.67
CA GLN A 359 -13.28 5.73 -23.44
C GLN A 359 -14.34 4.76 -22.93
N ILE A 360 -15.26 5.20 -22.05
CA ILE A 360 -16.38 4.38 -21.60
C ILE A 360 -17.22 3.94 -22.80
N GLN A 361 -17.58 4.88 -23.68
CA GLN A 361 -18.33 4.59 -24.89
C GLN A 361 -17.57 3.58 -25.77
N TRP A 362 -16.32 3.86 -26.10
CA TRP A 362 -15.51 3.00 -26.95
C TRP A 362 -15.39 1.57 -26.39
N ILE A 363 -15.12 1.44 -25.08
CA ILE A 363 -14.96 0.12 -24.43
C ILE A 363 -16.24 -0.70 -24.52
N PHE A 364 -17.41 -0.09 -24.31
CA PHE A 364 -18.68 -0.82 -24.38
C PHE A 364 -19.18 -1.05 -25.80
N GLU A 365 -18.68 -0.33 -26.80
CA GLU A 365 -18.89 -0.62 -28.23
C GLU A 365 -17.95 -1.73 -28.73
N HIS A 366 -16.77 -1.89 -28.14
CA HIS A 366 -15.73 -2.84 -28.53
C HIS A 366 -15.37 -3.80 -27.38
N LEU A 367 -16.39 -4.33 -26.70
CA LEU A 367 -16.21 -5.05 -25.43
C LEU A 367 -15.33 -6.28 -25.56
N ASP A 368 -15.39 -7.01 -26.68
CA ASP A 368 -14.53 -8.17 -26.93
C ASP A 368 -13.06 -7.77 -27.03
N GLU A 369 -12.74 -6.70 -27.78
CA GLU A 369 -11.38 -6.17 -27.85
C GLU A 369 -10.90 -5.68 -26.48
N ALA A 370 -11.78 -5.03 -25.72
CA ALA A 370 -11.48 -4.61 -24.36
C ALA A 370 -11.16 -5.79 -23.44
N ASN A 371 -11.93 -6.89 -23.53
CA ASN A 371 -11.67 -8.11 -22.77
C ASN A 371 -10.34 -8.77 -23.16
N GLU A 372 -9.99 -8.79 -24.45
CA GLU A 372 -8.67 -9.25 -24.90
C GLU A 372 -7.54 -8.38 -24.34
N ARG A 373 -7.74 -7.06 -24.27
CA ARG A 373 -6.78 -6.15 -23.61
C ARG A 373 -6.67 -6.46 -22.11
N GLY A 374 -7.77 -6.78 -21.44
CA GLY A 374 -7.80 -7.26 -20.06
C GLY A 374 -6.99 -8.55 -19.85
N LYS A 375 -7.09 -9.52 -20.77
CA LYS A 375 -6.27 -10.74 -20.74
C LYS A 375 -4.78 -10.45 -20.91
N ARG A 376 -4.40 -9.48 -21.75
CA ARG A 376 -2.99 -9.03 -21.84
C ARG A 376 -2.54 -8.37 -20.52
N ALA A 377 -3.40 -7.56 -19.90
CA ALA A 377 -3.13 -6.95 -18.60
C ALA A 377 -2.90 -8.01 -17.50
N ARG A 378 -3.66 -9.11 -17.53
CA ARG A 378 -3.48 -10.28 -16.67
C ARG A 378 -2.10 -10.91 -16.82
N LYS A 379 -1.69 -11.21 -18.05
CA LYS A 379 -0.37 -11.77 -18.35
C LYS A 379 0.74 -10.87 -17.79
N ARG A 380 0.65 -9.56 -18.07
CA ARG A 380 1.59 -8.57 -17.54
C ARG A 380 1.61 -8.53 -16.01
N CYS A 381 0.45 -8.62 -15.35
CA CYS A 381 0.34 -8.66 -13.90
C CYS A 381 1.06 -9.88 -13.31
N ILE A 382 0.89 -11.06 -13.89
CA ILE A 382 1.59 -12.28 -13.45
C ILE A 382 3.11 -12.10 -13.61
N GLU A 383 3.56 -11.60 -14.76
CA GLU A 383 4.99 -11.49 -15.07
C GLU A 383 5.73 -10.44 -14.23
N ARG A 384 5.07 -9.32 -13.90
CA ARG A 384 5.76 -8.14 -13.32
C ARG A 384 5.26 -7.71 -11.95
N TYR A 385 4.03 -8.08 -11.58
CA TYR A 385 3.34 -7.55 -10.42
C TYR A 385 2.76 -8.65 -9.53
N SER A 386 3.13 -9.92 -9.72
CA SER A 386 2.72 -11.00 -8.82
C SER A 386 3.58 -11.05 -7.55
N ILE A 387 3.15 -11.82 -6.55
CA ILE A 387 3.97 -12.12 -5.37
C ILE A 387 5.29 -12.79 -5.79
N GLU A 388 5.29 -13.64 -6.81
CA GLU A 388 6.50 -14.27 -7.36
C GLU A 388 7.44 -13.21 -7.96
N ALA A 389 6.92 -12.31 -8.79
CA ALA A 389 7.71 -11.23 -9.38
C ALA A 389 8.33 -10.33 -8.28
N MET A 390 7.53 -9.98 -7.26
CA MET A 390 7.99 -9.24 -6.09
C MET A 390 9.10 -9.99 -5.33
N ALA A 391 8.90 -11.29 -5.05
CA ALA A 391 9.87 -12.12 -4.34
C ALA A 391 11.21 -12.23 -5.08
N ASN A 392 11.17 -12.36 -6.41
CA ASN A 392 12.38 -12.43 -7.22
C ASN A 392 13.25 -11.17 -7.06
N ILE A 393 12.66 -9.98 -7.15
CA ILE A 393 13.39 -8.72 -6.98
C ILE A 393 13.89 -8.59 -5.53
N LEU A 394 13.05 -8.98 -4.57
CA LEU A 394 13.37 -8.90 -3.15
C LEU A 394 14.54 -9.82 -2.76
N SER A 395 14.67 -11.00 -3.38
CA SER A 395 15.79 -11.92 -3.13
C SER A 395 17.14 -11.24 -3.36
N GLY A 396 17.27 -10.47 -4.45
CA GLY A 396 18.51 -9.76 -4.76
C GLY A 396 18.84 -8.67 -3.73
N VAL A 397 17.84 -8.01 -3.14
CA VAL A 397 18.06 -7.04 -2.06
C VAL A 397 18.57 -7.74 -0.80
N ILE A 398 17.91 -8.82 -0.39
CA ILE A 398 18.25 -9.58 0.82
C ILE A 398 19.63 -10.22 0.72
N GLU A 399 19.98 -10.79 -0.43
CA GLU A 399 21.30 -11.38 -0.67
C GLU A 399 22.43 -10.35 -0.59
N ARG A 400 22.26 -9.17 -1.22
CA ARG A 400 23.25 -8.08 -1.13
C ARG A 400 23.49 -7.65 0.32
N VAL A 401 22.41 -7.45 1.07
CA VAL A 401 22.49 -7.01 2.47
C VAL A 401 23.17 -8.07 3.36
N ALA A 402 22.85 -9.35 3.15
CA ALA A 402 23.45 -10.45 3.90
C ALA A 402 24.95 -10.64 3.61
N ILE A 403 25.40 -10.38 2.39
CA ILE A 403 26.82 -10.46 2.00
C ILE A 403 27.62 -9.31 2.63
N SER A 404 27.11 -8.08 2.55
CA SER A 404 27.80 -6.90 3.10
C SER A 404 27.99 -7.02 4.63
N ASP A 405 26.98 -7.49 5.36
CA ASP A 405 27.09 -7.74 6.81
C ASP A 405 28.18 -8.78 7.13
N ARG A 406 28.30 -9.85 6.32
CA ARG A 406 29.34 -10.87 6.51
C ARG A 406 30.74 -10.32 6.30
N GLN A 407 30.94 -9.52 5.25
CA GLN A 407 32.23 -8.90 4.97
C GLN A 407 32.63 -7.99 6.14
N LEU A 408 31.72 -7.15 6.62
CA LEU A 408 31.97 -6.26 7.76
C LEU A 408 32.33 -7.02 9.06
N ARG A 409 31.71 -8.18 9.30
CA ARG A 409 32.02 -9.02 10.48
C ARG A 409 33.32 -9.83 10.37
N ASN A 410 33.77 -10.11 9.16
CA ASN A 410 34.97 -10.90 8.89
C ASN A 410 36.26 -10.06 8.85
N PHE A 411 36.16 -8.72 8.84
CA PHE A 411 37.33 -7.87 9.06
C PHE A 411 37.69 -7.87 10.55
N PRO A 412 38.88 -8.34 10.95
CA PRO A 412 39.34 -8.18 12.33
C PRO A 412 39.42 -6.69 12.61
N ILE A 413 38.78 -6.25 13.70
CA ILE A 413 38.95 -4.91 14.23
C ILE A 413 40.41 -4.82 14.65
N SER A 414 41.26 -4.20 13.82
CA SER A 414 42.58 -3.78 14.27
C SER A 414 42.37 -2.61 15.21
N ASP A 415 42.63 -2.81 16.50
CA ASP A 415 42.65 -1.74 17.49
C ASP A 415 43.49 -0.56 16.98
N ARG A 416 42.87 0.63 16.96
CA ARG A 416 43.56 1.92 16.95
C ARG A 416 42.87 2.87 17.90
#